data_AF-A0AAV5TSC4-F1
#
_entry.id   AF-A0AAV5TSC4-F1
#
_cell.length_a   1.000
_cell.length_b   1.000
_cell.length_c   1.000
_cell.angle_alpha   90.00
_cell.angle_beta   90.00
_cell.angle_gamma   90.00
#
_symmetry.space_group_name_H-M   'P 1'
#
loop_
_entity.id
_entity.type
_entity.pdbx_description
1 polymer ?
#
loop_
_entity_poly.entity_id
_entity_poly.type
_entity_poly.pdbx_seq_one_letter_code
_entity_poly.pdbx_strand_id
1 'polypeptide(L)'
;IPFTMERREKFSIAHRLQSPALSDEENIKVYGKCNNSNGHGQNYVWRVILRGEVDQKTGMLYDLAALKKEMAEVLDIVDHKHLDKDVDYFKSV
;
A
#
# COMPACT_ATOMS: atom_id res chain seq x y z
N ILE A 1 13.68 10.11 25.42
CA ILE A 1 14.07 9.90 24.00
C ILE A 1 12.92 9.15 23.34
N PRO A 2 12.24 9.72 22.33
CA PRO A 2 11.11 9.03 21.69
C PRO A 2 11.62 7.81 20.94
N PHE A 3 11.01 6.65 21.20
CA PHE A 3 11.32 5.40 20.54
C PHE A 3 10.53 5.30 19.23
N THR A 4 11.00 4.43 18.35
CA THR A 4 10.26 4.06 17.13
C THR A 4 10.06 2.55 17.08
N MET A 5 8.89 2.13 16.63
CA MET A 5 8.56 0.74 16.36
C MET A 5 8.13 0.63 14.90
N GLU A 6 8.73 -0.30 14.17
CA GLU A 6 8.40 -0.57 12.77
C GLU A 6 7.82 -1.97 12.63
N ARG A 7 6.65 -2.08 11.98
CA ARG A 7 6.10 -3.35 11.50
C ARG A 7 6.13 -3.38 9.97
N ARG A 8 6.58 -4.51 9.41
CA ARG A 8 6.60 -4.75 7.97
C ARG A 8 5.59 -5.82 7.59
N GLU A 9 4.82 -5.56 6.55
CA GLU A 9 3.97 -6.54 5.89
C GLU A 9 4.27 -6.58 4.38
N LYS A 10 3.86 -7.65 3.72
CA LYS A 10 3.95 -7.80 2.27
C LYS A 10 2.58 -8.04 1.69
N PHE A 11 2.34 -7.51 0.50
CA PHE A 11 1.12 -7.75 -0.24
C PHE A 11 1.37 -7.71 -1.73
N SER A 12 0.54 -8.41 -2.49
CA SER A 12 0.68 -8.56 -3.94
C SER A 12 -0.47 -7.85 -4.64
N ILE A 13 -0.17 -7.03 -5.63
CA ILE A 13 -1.18 -6.33 -6.42
C ILE A 13 -0.93 -6.47 -7.92
N ALA A 14 -1.99 -6.29 -8.69
CA ALA A 14 -1.91 -5.90 -10.09
C ALA A 14 -2.40 -4.45 -10.28
N HIS A 15 -1.86 -3.76 -11.27
CA HIS A 15 -2.30 -2.41 -11.67
C HIS A 15 -1.84 -2.05 -13.08
N ARG A 16 -2.41 -0.96 -13.61
CA ARG A 16 -1.97 -0.28 -14.83
C ARG A 16 -1.84 1.21 -14.54
N LEU A 17 -0.67 1.78 -14.79
CA LEU A 17 -0.53 3.22 -14.72
C LEU A 17 -1.17 3.85 -15.95
N GLN A 18 -2.29 4.56 -15.75
CA GLN A 18 -3.02 5.30 -16.77
C GLN A 18 -3.71 6.49 -16.12
N SER A 19 -3.66 7.66 -16.76
CA SER A 19 -4.44 8.82 -16.38
C SER A 19 -5.56 9.07 -17.38
N PRO A 20 -6.81 9.29 -16.95
CA PRO A 20 -7.92 9.68 -17.83
C PRO A 20 -7.78 11.10 -18.38
N ALA A 21 -6.86 11.91 -17.84
CA ALA A 21 -6.59 13.27 -18.29
C ALA A 21 -5.58 13.36 -19.45
N LEU A 22 -4.99 12.23 -19.85
CA LEU A 22 -3.97 12.13 -20.91
C LEU A 22 -4.51 11.34 -22.10
N SER A 23 -4.05 11.66 -23.32
CA SER A 23 -4.27 10.82 -24.50
C SER A 23 -3.58 9.45 -24.34
N ASP A 24 -3.91 8.48 -25.20
CA ASP A 24 -3.23 7.18 -25.18
C ASP A 24 -1.73 7.31 -25.50
N GLU A 25 -1.36 8.17 -26.45
CA GLU A 25 0.04 8.44 -26.80
C GLU A 25 0.80 9.11 -25.63
N GLU A 26 0.14 10.04 -24.94
CA GLU A 26 0.70 10.69 -23.76
C GLU A 26 0.89 9.70 -22.61
N ASN A 27 -0.10 8.83 -22.35
CA ASN A 27 0.00 7.76 -21.36
C ASN A 27 1.16 6.81 -21.65
N ILE A 28 1.31 6.37 -22.91
CA ILE A 28 2.43 5.51 -23.33
C ILE A 28 3.76 6.25 -23.14
N LYS A 29 3.84 7.54 -23.47
CA LYS A 29 5.05 8.34 -23.32
C LYS A 29 5.44 8.54 -21.85
N VAL A 30 4.48 8.77 -20.96
CA VAL A 30 4.71 9.04 -19.53
C VAL A 30 5.00 7.75 -18.75
N TYR A 31 4.19 6.72 -18.95
CA TYR A 31 4.22 5.50 -18.12
C TYR A 31 4.91 4.31 -18.81
N GLY A 32 5.11 4.36 -20.13
CA GLY A 32 5.84 3.34 -20.88
C GLY A 32 5.31 1.93 -20.65
N LYS A 33 6.19 1.01 -20.26
CA LYS A 33 5.84 -0.40 -19.98
C LYS A 33 4.76 -0.55 -18.89
N CYS A 34 4.64 0.40 -17.96
CA CYS A 34 3.65 0.36 -16.90
C CYS A 34 2.22 0.69 -17.39
N ASN A 35 2.07 1.25 -18.60
CA ASN A 35 0.76 1.45 -19.25
C ASN A 35 0.31 0.24 -20.10
N ASN A 36 0.97 -0.93 -19.98
CA ASN A 36 0.50 -2.16 -20.64
C ASN A 36 -1.02 -2.34 -20.46
N SER A 37 -1.76 -2.56 -21.55
CA SER A 37 -3.22 -2.62 -21.54
C SER A 37 -3.78 -3.71 -20.63
N ASN A 38 -3.02 -4.80 -20.45
CA ASN A 38 -3.35 -5.88 -19.53
C ASN A 38 -2.81 -5.68 -18.11
N GLY A 39 -2.17 -4.54 -17.82
CA GLY A 39 -1.52 -4.24 -16.55
C GLY A 39 -0.23 -5.04 -16.31
N HIS A 40 0.19 -5.01 -15.06
CA HIS A 40 1.34 -5.72 -14.49
C HIS A 40 1.16 -5.83 -12.98
N GLY A 41 2.05 -6.53 -12.27
CA GLY A 41 1.92 -6.69 -10.82
C GLY A 41 3.25 -6.66 -10.07
N GLN A 42 3.16 -6.51 -8.76
CA GLN A 42 4.31 -6.45 -7.86
C GLN A 42 3.96 -7.01 -6.48
N ASN A 43 5.02 -7.42 -5.78
CA ASN A 43 4.98 -7.71 -4.35
C ASN A 43 5.50 -6.47 -3.60
N TYR A 44 4.60 -5.72 -2.99
CA TYR A 44 4.91 -4.53 -2.20
C TYR A 44 5.34 -4.91 -0.78
N VAL A 45 6.21 -4.08 -0.20
CA VAL A 45 6.55 -4.13 1.22
C VAL A 45 5.98 -2.88 1.88
N TRP A 46 5.00 -3.05 2.76
CA TRP A 46 4.42 -1.97 3.54
C TRP A 46 5.13 -1.87 4.90
N ARG A 47 5.61 -0.67 5.25
CA ARG A 47 6.25 -0.39 6.54
C ARG A 47 5.40 0.62 7.30
N VAL A 48 4.91 0.23 8.47
CA VAL A 48 4.22 1.12 9.39
C VAL A 48 5.15 1.43 10.55
N ILE A 49 5.43 2.72 10.74
CA ILE A 49 6.35 3.21 11.75
C ILE A 49 5.56 4.05 12.75
N LEU A 50 5.56 3.62 14.00
CA LEU A 50 5.00 4.36 15.12
C LEU A 50 6.14 5.01 15.91
N ARG A 51 5.97 6.26 16.34
CA ARG A 51 6.92 6.99 17.18
C ARG A 51 6.21 7.49 18.43
N GLY A 52 6.80 7.25 19.58
CA GLY A 52 6.15 7.59 20.85
C GLY A 52 7.00 7.28 22.07
N GLU A 53 6.36 7.42 23.23
CA GLU A 53 6.92 7.01 24.50
C GLU A 53 6.67 5.52 24.74
N VAL A 54 7.58 4.89 25.48
CA VAL A 54 7.41 3.51 25.91
C VAL A 54 6.67 3.52 27.23
N ASP A 55 5.54 2.80 27.29
CA ASP A 55 4.82 2.59 28.53
C ASP A 55 5.72 1.84 29.52
N GLN A 56 5.95 2.44 30.69
CA GLN A 56 6.93 1.92 31.66
C GLN A 56 6.49 0.61 32.33
N LYS A 57 5.20 0.27 32.30
CA LYS A 57 4.68 -0.95 32.93
C LYS A 57 4.79 -2.16 31.99
N THR A 58 4.52 -1.95 30.72
CA THR A 58 4.43 -2.99 29.69
C THR A 58 5.69 -3.08 28.83
N GLY A 59 6.51 -2.02 28.78
CA GLY A 59 7.67 -1.93 27.90
C GLY A 59 7.31 -1.77 26.42
N MET A 60 6.05 -1.50 26.09
CA MET A 60 5.57 -1.37 24.73
C MET A 60 5.37 0.10 24.35
N LEU A 61 5.71 0.44 23.11
CA LEU A 61 5.28 1.71 22.49
C LEU A 61 3.82 1.60 22.05
N TYR A 62 3.45 0.45 21.50
CA TYR A 62 2.10 0.12 21.06
C TYR A 62 1.91 -1.39 21.14
N ASP A 63 0.68 -1.86 21.32
CA ASP A 63 0.37 -3.29 21.27
C ASP A 63 0.56 -3.82 19.84
N LEU A 64 1.56 -4.68 19.66
CA LEU A 64 1.89 -5.26 18.36
C LEU A 64 0.77 -6.15 17.80
N ALA A 65 -0.05 -6.76 18.65
CA ALA A 65 -1.21 -7.55 18.22
C ALA A 65 -2.33 -6.66 17.71
N ALA A 66 -2.58 -5.51 18.35
CA ALA A 66 -3.50 -4.49 17.87
C ALA A 66 -3.04 -3.94 16.50
N LEU A 67 -1.77 -3.53 16.39
CA LEU A 67 -1.22 -3.04 15.13
C LEU A 67 -1.30 -4.09 14.01
N LYS A 68 -1.07 -5.38 14.32
CA LYS A 68 -1.24 -6.46 13.35
C LYS A 68 -2.68 -6.52 12.82
N LYS A 69 -3.67 -6.39 13.70
CA LYS A 69 -5.09 -6.45 13.32
C LYS A 69 -5.48 -5.25 12.45
N GLU A 70 -5.08 -4.04 12.86
CA GLU A 70 -5.32 -2.81 12.11
C GLU A 70 -4.68 -2.86 10.72
N MET A 71 -3.42 -3.33 10.64
CA MET A 71 -2.76 -3.52 9.35
C MET A 71 -3.45 -4.57 8.48
N ALA A 72 -3.96 -5.67 9.07
CA ALA A 72 -4.70 -6.68 8.33
C ALA A 72 -5.98 -6.12 7.68
N GLU A 73 -6.71 -5.23 8.37
CA GLU A 73 -7.89 -4.57 7.81
C GLU A 73 -7.55 -3.72 6.56
N VAL A 74 -6.38 -3.09 6.53
CA VAL A 74 -5.89 -2.38 5.34
C VAL A 74 -5.44 -3.35 4.25
N LEU A 75 -4.77 -4.43 4.62
CA LEU A 75 -4.30 -5.45 3.67
C LEU A 75 -5.47 -6.16 2.98
N ASP A 76 -6.59 -6.42 3.67
CA ASP A 76 -7.80 -7.02 3.08
C ASP A 76 -8.36 -6.21 1.90
N ILE A 77 -8.09 -4.90 1.87
CA ILE A 77 -8.51 -4.00 0.79
C ILE A 77 -7.64 -4.21 -0.46
N VAL A 78 -6.35 -4.50 -0.31
CA VAL A 78 -5.37 -4.41 -1.41
C VAL A 78 -4.68 -5.72 -1.77
N ASP A 79 -4.51 -6.66 -0.84
CA ASP A 79 -3.75 -7.88 -1.10
C ASP A 79 -4.48 -8.83 -2.05
N HIS A 80 -3.75 -9.36 -3.03
CA HIS A 80 -4.28 -10.17 -4.13
C HIS A 80 -5.40 -9.48 -4.93
N LYS A 81 -5.31 -8.16 -5.10
CA LYS A 81 -6.28 -7.35 -5.87
C LYS A 81 -5.65 -6.67 -7.08
N HIS A 82 -6.50 -6.30 -8.03
CA HIS A 82 -6.18 -5.33 -9.06
C HIS A 82 -6.59 -3.93 -8.59
N LEU A 83 -5.63 -3.04 -8.28
CA LEU A 83 -5.92 -1.74 -7.65
C LEU A 83 -6.98 -0.94 -8.40
N ASP A 84 -6.77 -0.74 -9.70
CA ASP A 84 -7.65 0.11 -10.53
C ASP A 84 -9.07 -0.46 -10.75
N LYS A 85 -9.32 -1.72 -10.38
CA LYS A 85 -10.58 -2.43 -10.65
C LYS A 85 -11.31 -2.84 -9.37
N ASP A 86 -10.57 -3.28 -8.37
CA ASP A 86 -11.11 -3.88 -7.16
C ASP A 86 -11.11 -2.91 -5.96
N VAL A 87 -10.38 -1.79 -6.04
CA VAL A 87 -10.27 -0.80 -4.96
C VAL A 87 -10.88 0.52 -5.42
N ASP A 88 -12.01 0.90 -4.81
CA ASP A 88 -12.82 2.04 -5.25
C ASP A 88 -12.04 3.36 -5.32
N TYR A 89 -11.11 3.57 -4.39
CA TYR A 89 -10.24 4.75 -4.38
C TYR A 89 -9.49 4.93 -5.70
N PHE A 90 -9.04 3.84 -6.34
CA PHE A 90 -8.21 3.89 -7.54
C PHE A 90 -9.00 3.98 -8.86
N LYS A 91 -10.33 3.87 -8.83
CA LYS A 91 -11.16 3.92 -10.06
C LYS A 91 -11.28 5.31 -10.68
N SER A 92 -10.95 6.36 -9.92
CA SER A 92 -11.17 7.76 -10.31
C SER A 92 -9.92 8.64 -10.21
N VAL A 93 -8.73 8.04 -10.20
CA VAL A 93 -7.44 8.75 -10.08
C VAL A 93 -6.71 8.75 -11.42
#